data_AF-A0A1Y1VJQ0-F1
#
_entry.id   AF-A0A1Y1VJQ0-F1
#
_cell.length_a   1.000
_cell.length_b   1.000
_cell.length_c   1.000
_cell.angle_alpha   90.00
_cell.angle_beta   90.00
_cell.angle_gamma   90.00
#
_symmetry.space_group_name_H-M   'P 1'
#
loop_
_entity.id
_entity.type
_entity.pdbx_description
1 polymer ?
#
loop_
_entity_poly.entity_id
_entity_poly.type
_entity_poly.pdbx_seq_one_letter_code
_entity_poly.pdbx_strand_id
1 'polypeptide(L)'
;YLPKCNPQCVNAGKCVNDNLCDCSKTSFTGKTCSEYYKQKRNKITDYLFLFLSYILIALTITVFVGIYFYRKNQIIKAASYDFLNFMLVGILLNALYIIFQIKEHFTKTDCYFYYIFDNLVC
;
A
#
# COMPACT_ATOMS: atom_id res chain seq x y z
N TYR A 1 -2.32 35.12 -35.15
CA TYR A 1 -1.53 33.90 -34.92
C TYR A 1 -2.43 32.88 -34.25
N LEU A 2 -2.55 31.65 -34.76
CA LEU A 2 -3.26 30.56 -34.06
C LEU A 2 -2.20 29.65 -33.42
N PRO A 3 -2.25 29.42 -32.10
CA PRO A 3 -1.29 28.55 -31.42
C PRO A 3 -1.48 27.09 -31.87
N LYS A 4 -0.38 26.40 -32.13
CA LYS A 4 -0.37 25.00 -32.57
C LYS A 4 0.29 24.11 -31.53
N CYS A 5 -0.47 23.19 -30.95
CA CYS A 5 0.04 22.17 -30.05
C CYS A 5 0.25 20.86 -30.83
N ASN A 6 1.49 20.35 -30.83
CA ASN A 6 1.82 19.02 -31.34
C ASN A 6 2.81 18.32 -30.38
N PRO A 7 2.39 17.31 -29.61
CA PRO A 7 1.08 16.64 -29.62
C PRO A 7 -0.09 17.52 -29.14
N GLN A 8 -1.31 17.14 -29.55
CA GLN A 8 -2.53 17.85 -29.15
C GLN A 8 -2.82 17.69 -27.66
N CYS A 9 -3.43 18.71 -27.04
CA CYS A 9 -3.95 18.63 -25.68
C CYS A 9 -5.12 17.63 -25.63
N VAL A 10 -5.10 16.71 -24.67
CA VAL A 10 -6.15 15.70 -24.48
C VAL A 10 -7.06 16.08 -23.29
N ASN A 11 -8.12 15.30 -23.03
CA ASN A 11 -9.01 15.47 -21.88
C ASN A 11 -9.63 16.87 -21.74
N ALA A 12 -9.99 17.50 -22.87
CA ALA A 12 -10.54 18.86 -22.95
C ALA A 12 -9.58 19.99 -22.53
N GLY A 13 -8.26 19.74 -22.50
CA GLY A 13 -7.25 20.78 -22.37
C GLY A 13 -7.26 21.76 -23.56
N LYS A 14 -6.99 23.04 -23.31
CA LYS A 14 -6.96 24.07 -24.37
C LYS A 14 -5.54 24.47 -24.73
N CYS A 15 -5.22 24.52 -26.01
CA CYS A 15 -3.94 25.05 -26.47
C CYS A 15 -3.95 26.58 -26.33
N VAL A 16 -3.17 27.11 -25.40
CA VAL A 16 -3.08 28.56 -25.11
C VAL A 16 -1.84 29.20 -25.75
N ASN A 17 -0.82 28.40 -26.03
CA ASN A 17 0.38 28.79 -26.78
C ASN A 17 0.97 27.57 -27.50
N ASP A 18 1.96 27.76 -28.37
CA ASP A 18 2.62 26.65 -29.07
C ASP A 18 3.16 25.62 -28.08
N ASN A 19 2.68 24.38 -28.20
CA ASN A 19 2.98 23.26 -27.30
C ASN A 19 2.71 23.54 -25.81
N LEU A 20 1.84 24.49 -25.49
CA LEU A 20 1.42 24.81 -24.12
C LEU A 20 -0.09 24.59 -23.97
N CYS A 21 -0.44 23.55 -23.20
CA CYS A 21 -1.81 23.21 -22.86
C CYS A 21 -2.21 23.80 -21.51
N ASP A 22 -3.37 24.46 -21.48
CA ASP A 22 -4.08 24.84 -20.28
C ASP A 22 -4.99 23.69 -19.83
N CYS A 23 -4.60 23.07 -18.71
CA CYS A 23 -5.33 22.00 -18.03
C CYS A 23 -6.10 22.52 -16.80
N SER A 24 -6.13 23.83 -16.51
CA SER A 24 -6.75 24.37 -15.29
C SER A 24 -8.27 24.16 -15.24
N LYS A 25 -8.90 23.90 -16.39
CA LYS A 25 -10.33 23.56 -16.50
C LYS A 25 -10.60 22.05 -16.49
N THR A 26 -9.58 21.22 -16.27
CA THR A 26 -9.69 19.75 -16.32
C THR A 26 -9.15 19.14 -15.03
N SER A 27 -9.57 17.90 -14.72
CA SER A 27 -9.04 17.12 -13.57
C SER A 27 -7.71 16.45 -13.88
N PHE A 28 -7.00 16.91 -14.91
CA PHE A 28 -5.77 16.33 -15.43
C PHE A 28 -4.65 17.37 -15.41
N THR A 29 -3.42 16.87 -15.48
CA THR A 29 -2.17 17.62 -15.43
C THR A 29 -1.18 17.05 -16.47
N GLY A 30 0.05 17.55 -16.45
CA GLY A 30 1.09 17.22 -17.43
C GLY A 30 1.02 18.09 -18.69
N LYS A 31 2.04 17.95 -19.55
CA LYS A 31 2.25 18.83 -20.72
C LYS A 31 1.08 18.83 -21.71
N THR A 32 0.34 17.72 -21.79
CA THR A 32 -0.80 17.50 -22.69
C THR A 32 -2.12 17.28 -21.96
N CYS A 33 -2.17 17.49 -20.64
CA CYS A 33 -3.33 17.14 -19.80
C CYS A 33 -3.68 15.63 -19.82
N SER A 34 -2.70 14.76 -20.04
CA SER A 34 -2.89 13.30 -20.08
C SER A 34 -2.70 12.62 -18.73
N GLU A 35 -2.08 13.31 -17.77
CA GLU A 35 -1.75 12.72 -16.47
C GLU A 35 -2.83 13.07 -15.45
N TYR A 36 -3.14 12.18 -14.52
CA TYR A 36 -3.99 12.52 -13.38
C TYR A 36 -3.18 13.24 -12.30
N TYR A 37 -3.84 14.12 -11.53
CA TYR A 37 -3.19 14.70 -10.34
C TYR A 37 -2.78 13.57 -9.38
N LYS A 38 -1.48 13.44 -9.11
CA LYS A 38 -0.99 12.53 -8.07
C LYS A 38 -1.60 12.96 -6.74
N GLN A 39 -2.43 12.09 -6.15
CA GLN A 39 -3.05 12.36 -4.86
C GLN A 39 -1.96 12.62 -3.83
N LYS A 40 -2.09 13.75 -3.11
CA LYS A 40 -1.15 14.13 -2.06
C LYS A 40 -1.27 13.09 -0.94
N ARG A 41 -0.20 12.34 -0.70
CA ARG A 41 -0.15 11.31 0.34
C ARG A 41 -0.51 11.93 1.70
N ASN A 42 -1.61 11.46 2.28
CA ASN A 42 -2.09 11.99 3.55
C ASN A 42 -1.39 11.26 4.69
N LYS A 43 -0.47 11.94 5.38
CA LYS A 43 0.31 11.35 6.48
C LYS A 43 -0.57 10.78 7.59
N ILE A 44 -1.77 11.33 7.79
CA ILE A 44 -2.74 10.83 8.78
C ILE A 44 -3.14 9.39 8.46
N THR A 45 -3.40 9.09 7.19
CA THR A 45 -3.78 7.75 6.74
C THR A 45 -2.64 6.75 6.97
N ASP A 46 -1.40 7.15 6.68
CA ASP A 46 -0.22 6.30 6.93
C ASP A 46 -0.05 5.98 8.41
N TYR A 47 -0.16 6.99 9.29
CA TYR A 47 -0.08 6.78 10.75
C TYR A 47 -1.20 5.88 11.27
N LEU A 48 -2.41 6.02 10.75
CA LEU A 48 -3.54 5.19 11.14
C LEU A 48 -3.33 3.73 10.77
N PHE A 49 -2.87 3.44 9.54
CA PHE A 49 -2.56 2.07 9.13
C PHE A 49 -1.40 1.46 9.94
N LEU A 50 -0.36 2.23 10.26
CA LEU A 50 0.73 1.76 11.13
C LEU A 50 0.23 1.41 12.54
N PHE A 51 -0.62 2.27 13.12
CA PHE A 51 -1.20 2.03 14.44
C PHE A 51 -2.05 0.76 14.45
N LEU A 52 -2.91 0.57 13.45
CA LEU A 52 -3.73 -0.64 13.31
C LEU A 52 -2.87 -1.90 13.16
N SER A 53 -1.81 -1.84 12.34
CA SER A 53 -0.90 -2.98 12.15
C SER A 53 -0.18 -3.35 13.46
N TYR A 54 0.28 -2.35 14.22
CA TYR A 54 0.93 -2.60 15.51
C TYR A 54 -0.03 -3.25 16.53
N ILE A 55 -1.30 -2.81 16.57
CA ILE A 55 -2.32 -3.45 17.41
C ILE A 55 -2.52 -4.92 17.00
N LEU A 56 -2.62 -5.18 15.69
CA LEU A 56 -2.81 -6.54 15.19
C LEU A 56 -1.64 -7.45 15.61
N ILE A 57 -0.40 -6.97 15.46
CA ILE A 57 0.80 -7.70 15.89
C ILE A 57 0.75 -8.00 17.40
N ALA A 58 0.41 -7.01 18.24
CA ALA A 58 0.33 -7.20 19.69
C ALA A 58 -0.74 -8.25 20.09
N LEU A 59 -1.90 -8.22 19.43
CA LEU A 59 -2.96 -9.22 19.64
C LEU A 59 -2.50 -10.61 19.20
N THR A 60 -1.87 -10.72 18.03
CA THR A 60 -1.32 -12.00 17.53
C THR A 60 -0.28 -12.58 18.49
N ILE A 61 0.65 -11.76 19.00
CA ILE A 61 1.65 -12.21 19.99
C ILE A 61 0.96 -12.68 21.28
N THR A 62 -0.06 -11.94 21.76
CA THR A 62 -0.82 -12.33 22.96
C THR A 62 -1.48 -13.69 22.78
N VAL A 63 -2.09 -13.95 21.63
CA VAL A 63 -2.69 -15.24 21.30
C VAL A 63 -1.62 -16.34 21.23
N PHE A 64 -0.47 -16.05 20.62
CA PHE A 64 0.64 -17.01 20.53
C PHE A 64 1.15 -17.43 21.91
N VAL A 65 1.36 -16.45 22.81
CA VAL A 65 1.75 -16.72 24.21
C VAL A 65 0.66 -17.50 24.95
N GLY A 66 -0.61 -17.15 24.73
CA GLY A 66 -1.74 -17.88 25.29
C GLY A 66 -1.75 -19.35 24.86
N ILE A 67 -1.60 -19.63 23.57
CA ILE A 67 -1.53 -21.01 23.04
C ILE A 67 -0.36 -21.77 23.67
N TYR A 68 0.80 -21.13 23.80
CA TYR A 68 1.97 -21.75 24.40
C TYR A 68 1.74 -22.13 25.87
N PHE A 69 1.15 -21.24 26.68
CA PHE A 69 0.84 -21.50 28.09
C PHE A 69 -0.27 -22.54 28.27
N TYR A 70 -1.36 -22.42 27.50
CA TYR A 70 -2.53 -23.26 27.64
C TYR A 70 -2.46 -24.55 26.79
N ARG A 71 -1.30 -24.87 26.20
CA ARG A 71 -1.07 -26.07 25.35
C ARG A 71 -1.51 -27.38 26.01
N LYS A 72 -1.45 -27.48 27.34
CA LYS A 72 -1.84 -28.68 28.09
C LYS A 72 -3.36 -28.86 28.24
N ASN A 73 -4.17 -27.83 27.94
CA ASN A 73 -5.61 -27.88 28.05
C ASN A 73 -6.23 -28.69 26.90
N GLN A 74 -7.24 -29.50 27.20
CA GLN A 74 -7.84 -30.43 26.22
C GLN A 74 -8.52 -29.70 25.05
N ILE A 75 -9.02 -28.48 25.29
CA ILE A 75 -9.61 -27.61 24.26
C ILE A 75 -8.56 -27.26 23.18
N ILE A 76 -7.37 -26.82 23.58
CA ILE A 76 -6.31 -26.42 22.64
C ILE A 76 -5.69 -27.64 21.95
N LYS A 77 -5.61 -28.77 22.66
CA LYS A 77 -5.14 -30.03 22.08
C LYS A 77 -6.09 -30.55 20.98
N ALA A 78 -7.40 -30.35 21.13
CA ALA A 78 -8.40 -30.73 20.12
C ALA A 78 -8.32 -29.87 18.85
N ALA A 79 -7.97 -28.59 18.98
CA ALA A 79 -7.94 -27.64 17.87
C ALA A 79 -6.71 -27.74 16.95
N SER A 80 -5.82 -28.72 17.14
CA SER A 80 -4.56 -28.87 16.39
C SER A 80 -3.74 -27.57 16.36
N TYR A 81 -2.97 -27.32 17.42
CA TYR A 81 -2.21 -26.08 17.58
C TYR A 81 -1.22 -25.81 16.43
N ASP A 82 -0.82 -26.83 15.66
CA ASP A 82 0.03 -26.66 14.48
C ASP A 82 -0.68 -25.82 13.41
N PHE A 83 -1.94 -26.12 13.11
CA PHE A 83 -2.75 -25.35 12.15
C PHE A 83 -2.98 -23.91 12.64
N LEU A 84 -3.22 -23.74 13.94
CA LEU A 84 -3.38 -22.43 14.55
C LEU A 84 -2.12 -21.57 14.46
N ASN A 85 -0.95 -22.17 14.67
CA ASN A 85 0.33 -21.48 14.51
C ASN A 85 0.58 -21.05 13.05
N PHE A 86 0.26 -21.89 12.05
CA PHE A 86 0.38 -21.51 10.64
C PHE A 86 -0.48 -20.29 10.29
N MET A 87 -1.73 -20.23 10.76
CA MET A 87 -2.59 -19.07 10.56
C MET A 87 -2.01 -17.80 11.20
N LEU A 88 -1.47 -17.90 12.44
CA LEU A 88 -0.84 -16.76 13.11
C LEU A 88 0.40 -16.26 12.38
N VAL A 89 1.20 -17.14 11.80
CA VAL A 89 2.34 -16.75 10.95
C VAL A 89 1.88 -15.99 9.71
N GLY A 90 0.80 -16.43 9.05
CA GLY A 90 0.21 -15.71 7.93
C GLY A 90 -0.25 -14.29 8.29
N ILE A 91 -0.87 -14.13 9.47
CA ILE A 91 -1.29 -12.82 9.98
C ILE A 91 -0.07 -11.91 10.23
N LEU A 92 1.00 -12.44 10.82
CA LEU A 92 2.25 -11.69 11.04
C LEU A 92 2.88 -11.23 9.72
N LEU A 93 2.94 -12.10 8.71
CA LEU A 93 3.46 -11.75 7.39
C LEU A 93 2.63 -10.64 6.72
N ASN A 94 1.31 -10.69 6.83
CA ASN A 94 0.43 -9.64 6.32
C ASN A 94 0.68 -8.29 7.04
N ALA A 95 0.77 -8.30 8.37
CA ALA A 95 1.06 -7.09 9.13
C ALA A 95 2.41 -6.45 8.75
N LEU A 96 3.43 -7.28 8.51
CA LEU A 96 4.74 -6.84 8.01
C LEU A 96 4.65 -6.24 6.60
N TYR A 97 3.89 -6.87 5.69
CA TYR A 97 3.68 -6.36 4.33
C TYR A 97 3.06 -4.96 4.33
N ILE A 98 2.03 -4.73 5.16
CA ILE A 98 1.39 -3.41 5.29
C ILE A 98 2.39 -2.35 5.78
N ILE A 99 3.19 -2.67 6.80
CA ILE A 99 4.23 -1.74 7.31
C ILE A 99 5.24 -1.41 6.22
N PHE A 100 5.61 -2.40 5.42
CA PHE A 100 6.57 -2.25 4.34
C PHE A 100 6.04 -1.36 3.21
N GLN A 101 4.78 -1.53 2.82
CA GLN A 101 4.13 -0.70 1.81
C GLN A 101 4.03 0.78 2.26
N ILE A 102 3.91 1.03 3.57
CA ILE A 102 3.79 2.38 4.12
C ILE A 102 5.13 3.13 4.16
N LYS A 103 6.29 2.46 4.06
CA LYS A 103 7.60 3.15 4.05
C LYS A 103 7.62 4.27 3.00
N GLU A 104 7.89 5.49 3.45
CA GLU A 104 8.00 6.67 2.57
C GLU A 104 9.31 6.66 1.76
N HIS A 105 10.35 6.00 2.28
CA HIS A 105 11.65 5.90 1.63
C HIS A 105 12.02 4.43 1.41
N PHE A 106 11.99 3.99 0.15
CA PHE A 106 12.43 2.65 -0.24
C PHE A 106 13.93 2.65 -0.50
N THR A 107 14.67 1.79 0.21
CA THR A 107 16.05 1.47 -0.16
C THR A 107 16.07 0.45 -1.32
N LYS A 108 17.22 0.26 -1.99
CA LYS A 108 17.32 -0.73 -3.09
C LYS A 108 16.90 -2.14 -2.67
N THR A 109 17.29 -2.55 -1.47
CA THR A 109 16.88 -3.84 -0.88
C THR A 109 15.38 -3.91 -0.63
N ASP A 110 14.77 -2.80 -0.19
CA ASP A 110 13.33 -2.77 0.03
C ASP A 110 12.56 -2.96 -1.31
N CYS A 111 13.07 -2.40 -2.40
CA CYS A 111 12.47 -2.56 -3.74
C CYS A 111 12.49 -4.04 -4.22
N TYR A 112 13.59 -4.76 -3.98
CA TYR A 112 13.68 -6.19 -4.31
C TYR A 112 12.66 -7.01 -3.52
N PHE A 113 12.54 -6.77 -2.22
CA PHE A 113 11.54 -7.45 -1.40
C PHE A 113 10.12 -7.09 -1.83
N TYR A 114 9.85 -5.82 -2.12
CA TYR A 114 8.53 -5.38 -2.61
C TYR A 114 8.12 -6.17 -3.86
N TYR A 115 9.01 -6.23 -4.86
CA TYR A 115 8.75 -6.96 -6.10
C TYR A 115 8.48 -8.45 -5.87
N ILE A 116 9.25 -9.11 -4.98
CA ILE A 116 9.05 -10.52 -4.67
C ILE A 116 7.69 -10.74 -3.97
N PHE A 117 7.36 -9.91 -2.98
CA PHE A 117 6.09 -10.04 -2.25
C PHE A 117 4.87 -9.70 -3.11
N ASP A 118 4.96 -8.70 -3.98
CA ASP A 118 3.88 -8.34 -4.92
C ASP A 118 3.54 -9.51 -5.86
N ASN A 119 4.57 -10.24 -6.34
CA ASN A 119 4.38 -11.45 -7.16
C ASN A 119 3.93 -12.68 -6.36
N LEU A 120 4.01 -12.66 -5.02
CA LEU A 120 3.65 -13.80 -4.16
C LEU A 120 2.26 -13.64 -3.53
N VAL A 121 1.75 -12.40 -3.44
CA VAL A 121 0.48 -12.03 -2.80
C VAL A 121 -0.63 -11.76 -3.85
N CYS A 122 -0.31 -11.85 -5.14
CA CYS A 122 -1.31 -11.92 -6.23
C CYS A 122 -1.83 -13.34 -6.47
#